data_AF-A0A2C1JY09-F1
#
_entry.id   AF-A0A2C1JY09-F1
#
_cell.length_a   1.000
_cell.length_b   1.000
_cell.length_c   1.000
_cell.angle_alpha   90.00
_cell.angle_beta   90.00
_cell.angle_gamma   90.00
#
_symmetry.space_group_name_H-M   'P 1'
#
loop_
_entity.id
_entity.type
_entity.pdbx_description
1 polymer ?
#
loop_
_entity_poly.entity_id
_entity_poly.type
_entity_poly.pdbx_seq_one_letter_code
_entity_poly.pdbx_strand_id
1 'polypeptide(L)' 'MKQGKWIFLVLAVLAALFMIGIGVAVGERSILGIILAIIGLNAVMATGFIMKKRMREKGLI' A
#
# COMPACT_ATOMS: atom_id res chain seq x y z
N MET A 1 -18.29 12.27 3.57
CA MET A 1 -16.90 12.02 4.01
C MET A 1 -16.02 13.08 3.36
N LYS A 2 -15.31 13.94 4.13
CA LYS A 2 -14.48 15.04 3.58
C LYS A 2 -13.56 14.50 2.47
N GLN A 3 -13.55 15.16 1.32
CA GLN A 3 -12.94 14.77 0.04
C GLN A 3 -11.54 14.10 0.15
N GLY A 4 -10.74 14.45 1.16
CA GLY A 4 -9.43 13.83 1.40
C GLY A 4 -9.45 12.35 1.82
N LYS A 5 -10.53 11.79 2.37
CA LYS A 5 -10.52 10.40 2.89
C LYS A 5 -10.65 9.31 1.82
N TRP A 6 -11.17 9.61 0.64
CA TRP A 6 -11.39 8.61 -0.41
C TRP A 6 -10.07 8.08 -1.00
N ILE A 7 -9.03 8.93 -1.06
CA ILE A 7 -7.72 8.54 -1.59
C ILE A 7 -7.06 7.43 -0.77
N PHE A 8 -7.32 7.37 0.55
CA PHE A 8 -6.83 6.29 1.40
C PHE A 8 -7.53 4.97 1.13
N LEU A 9 -8.79 5.02 0.70
CA LEU A 9 -9.56 3.83 0.39
C LEU A 9 -9.00 3.18 -0.88
N VAL A 10 -8.69 3.98 -1.91
CA VAL A 10 -7.97 3.53 -3.10
C VAL A 10 -6.60 2.94 -2.75
N LEU A 11 -5.86 3.60 -1.86
CA LEU A 11 -4.55 3.12 -1.44
C LEU A 11 -4.62 1.81 -0.62
N ALA A 12 -5.65 1.65 0.20
CA ALA A 12 -5.90 0.43 0.97
C ALA A 12 -6.27 -0.75 0.05
N VAL A 13 -7.08 -0.52 -0.98
CA VAL A 13 -7.37 -1.53 -2.01
C VAL A 13 -6.10 -1.90 -2.76
N LEU A 14 -5.26 -0.92 -3.12
CA LEU A 14 -3.98 -1.19 -3.77
C LEU A 14 -3.06 -2.04 -2.86
N ALA A 15 -2.96 -1.71 -1.57
CA ALA A 15 -2.19 -2.50 -0.60
C ALA A 15 -2.74 -3.93 -0.45
N ALA A 16 -4.06 -4.12 -0.49
CA ALA A 16 -4.68 -5.43 -0.45
C ALA A 16 -4.32 -6.26 -1.70
N LEU A 17 -4.28 -5.65 -2.89
CA LEU A 17 -3.81 -6.32 -4.12
C LEU A 17 -2.36 -6.79 -4.01
N PHE A 18 -1.47 -5.99 -3.41
CA PHE A 18 -0.10 -6.41 -3.13
C PHE A 18 -0.03 -7.55 -2.11
N MET A 19 -0.87 -7.56 -1.07
CA MET A 19 -0.96 -8.69 -0.13
C MET A 19 -1.40 -9.99 -0.81
N ILE A 20 -2.37 -9.93 -1.74
CA ILE A 20 -2.79 -11.09 -2.53
C ILE A 20 -1.62 -11.59 -3.40
N GLY A 21 -0.89 -10.68 -4.04
CA GLY A 21 0.31 -11.00 -4.82
C GLY A 21 1.41 -11.68 -4.01
N ILE A 22 1.63 -11.26 -2.75
CA ILE A 22 2.53 -11.96 -1.82
C ILE A 22 2.05 -13.40 -1.62
N GLY A 23 0.75 -13.60 -1.38
CA GLY A 23 0.17 -14.94 -1.18
C GLY A 23 0.39 -15.88 -2.39
N VAL A 24 0.22 -15.36 -3.61
CA VAL A 24 0.50 -16.11 -4.86
C VAL A 24 1.98 -16.46 -4.96
N ALA A 25 2.88 -15.50 -4.74
CA ALA A 25 4.33 -15.72 -4.80
C ALA A 25 4.83 -16.73 -3.74
N VAL A 26 4.22 -16.71 -2.55
CA VAL A 26 4.48 -17.72 -1.50
C VAL A 26 3.99 -19.10 -1.93
N GLY A 27 2.81 -19.18 -2.57
CA GLY A 27 2.26 -20.43 -3.11
C GLY A 27 3.16 -21.09 -4.16
N GLU A 28 3.78 -20.29 -5.03
CA GLU A 28 4.77 -20.75 -6.01
C GLU A 28 6.15 -21.08 -5.41
N ARG A 29 6.35 -20.89 -4.09
CA ARG A 29 7.66 -21.03 -3.40
C ARG A 29 8.80 -20.24 -4.07
N SER A 30 8.47 -19.12 -4.71
CA SER A 30 9.45 -18.29 -5.40
C SER A 30 10.04 -17.26 -4.45
N ILE A 31 11.28 -17.48 -4.01
CA ILE A 31 12.02 -16.54 -3.13
C ILE A 31 12.12 -15.16 -3.78
N LEU A 32 12.34 -15.10 -5.10
CA LEU A 32 12.38 -13.84 -5.85
C LEU A 32 11.01 -13.12 -5.84
N GLY A 33 9.92 -13.87 -6.03
CA GLY A 33 8.56 -13.32 -5.98
C GLY A 33 8.23 -12.76 -4.59
N ILE A 34 8.63 -13.45 -3.53
CA ILE A 34 8.43 -13.01 -2.14
C ILE A 34 9.19 -11.70 -1.87
N ILE A 35 10.47 -11.61 -2.24
CA ILE A 35 11.28 -10.41 -2.01
C ILE A 35 10.70 -9.21 -2.79
N LEU A 36 10.36 -9.40 -4.06
CA LEU A 36 9.74 -8.34 -4.87
C LEU A 36 8.40 -7.88 -4.28
N ALA A 37 7.58 -8.81 -3.80
CA ALA A 37 6.29 -8.49 -3.23
C ALA A 37 6.39 -7.78 -1.86
N ILE A 38 7.39 -8.11 -1.03
CA ILE A 38 7.71 -7.38 0.21
C ILE A 38 8.16 -5.95 -0.09
N ILE A 39 9.02 -5.76 -1.10
CA ILE A 39 9.47 -4.42 -1.51
C ILE A 39 8.27 -3.60 -2.05
N GLY A 40 7.42 -4.21 -2.88
CA GLY A 40 6.20 -3.59 -3.39
C GLY A 40 5.24 -3.17 -2.27
N LEU A 41 5.02 -4.04 -1.28
CA LEU A 41 4.20 -3.73 -0.11
C LEU A 41 4.77 -2.54 0.69
N ASN A 42 6.08 -2.51 0.93
CA ASN A 42 6.75 -1.40 1.61
C ASN A 42 6.63 -0.09 0.82
N ALA A 43 6.75 -0.13 -0.51
CA ALA A 43 6.59 1.05 -1.35
C ALA A 43 5.15 1.63 -1.29
N VAL A 44 4.13 0.76 -1.31
CA VAL A 44 2.72 1.18 -1.22
C VAL A 44 2.42 1.76 0.16
N MET A 45 2.89 1.09 1.22
CA MET A 45 2.77 1.56 2.60
C MET A 45 3.47 2.92 2.78
N ALA A 46 4.72 3.05 2.34
CA ALA A 46 5.48 4.30 2.40
C ALA A 46 4.73 5.44 1.69
N THR A 47 4.20 5.19 0.49
CA THR A 47 3.38 6.17 -0.24
C THR A 47 2.14 6.59 0.56
N GLY A 48 1.49 5.66 1.25
CA GLY A 48 0.35 5.94 2.11
C GLY A 48 0.68 6.75 3.34
N PHE A 49 1.80 6.46 4.00
CA PHE A 49 2.30 7.23 5.13
C PHE A 49 2.73 8.65 4.71
N ILE A 50 3.40 8.79 3.58
CA ILE A 50 3.79 10.11 3.03
C ILE A 50 2.54 10.93 2.70
N MET A 51 1.54 10.33 2.05
CA MET A 51 0.29 11.03 1.72
C MET A 51 -0.50 11.41 2.98
N LYS A 52 -0.47 10.56 4.02
CA LYS A 52 -1.03 10.87 5.34
C LYS A 52 -0.31 12.02 6.03
N LYS A 53 1.02 12.05 5.96
CA LYS A 53 1.81 13.17 6.48
C LYS A 53 1.45 14.47 5.75
N ARG A 54 1.43 14.45 4.42
CA ARG A 54 1.12 15.61 3.58
C ARG A 54 -0.29 16.16 3.81
N MET A 55 -1.29 15.30 4.01
CA MET A 55 -2.65 15.78 4.31
C MET A 55 -2.78 16.38 5.71
N ARG A 56 -2.00 15.89 6.68
CA ARG A 56 -1.90 16.49 8.02
C ARG A 56 -1.24 17.86 7.97
N GLU A 57 -0.16 18.00 7.21
CA GLU A 57 0.54 19.28 6.99
C GLU A 57 -0.35 20.32 6.28
N LYS A 58 -1.30 19.87 5.45
CA LYS A 58 -2.29 20.71 4.79
C LYS A 58 -3.55 20.99 5.63
N GLY A 59 -3.63 20.50 6.88
CA GLY A 59 -4.80 20.69 7.76
C GLY A 59 -6.08 20.00 7.28
N LEU A 60 -5.97 19.04 6.35
CA LEU A 60 -7.10 18.29 5.79
C LEU A 60 -7.52 17.10 6.69
N ILE A 61 -6.62 16.70 7.60
CA ILE A 61 -6.80 15.72 8.69
C ILE A 61 -5.97 16.15 9.90
#